data_AF-A0A838Z492-F1
#
_entry.id   AF-A0A838Z492-F1
#
_cell.length_a   1.000
_cell.length_b   1.000
_cell.length_c   1.000
_cell.angle_alpha   90.00
_cell.angle_beta   90.00
_cell.angle_gamma   90.00
#
_symmetry.space_group_name_H-M   'P 1'
#
loop_
_entity.id
_entity.type
_entity.pdbx_description
1 polymer ?
#
loop_
_entity_poly.entity_id
_entity_poly.type
_entity_poly.pdbx_seq_one_letter_code
_entity_poly.pdbx_strand_id
1 'polypeptide(L)'
;MIIESEDILLAHCKKLIEEKLGWGNSEQWTNQDFEELSQRIFEITAITLSPTTLKRIWGKVKYDSAPTITTLNTLAQFIGFEHWRAFRQNHFQKNNDANPAIAPVHINDEEIKSKTIKRPYLFSFILPLLLVLGTVSWYFLSKDQPTQELINPAYYSFSSKKVVSVGVPNSVIFDYDALKAPYDSVYIQQDWDPSKRVKVSKNQRQHTSVYYYPGSFQAKLVVGNEVVQEHNLFIQTDGWLPMISQKPVPVYFKQQEAINNGKLGLSVEQIQTQNISLKPTAPVVEYANLKDFGDIKTDNFILETSVKNTYREGASVCQYTEIGLLCEGTAIMIRLSAKGCISENNLYFIDHNISGKEHDLSKFGTDFKDFVKVRCESVNGKVKVFIDNQLAYEFPYRSPISKIMGITYRFHGAGLVDNVKITKGNGKIVFEDNFSR
;
A
#
# COMPACT_ATOMS: atom_id res chain seq x y z
N MET A 1 15.12 -12.87 -39.86
CA MET A 1 14.64 -12.16 -38.66
C MET A 1 14.80 -13.13 -37.51
N ILE A 2 15.94 -13.09 -36.82
CA ILE A 2 16.25 -14.04 -35.76
C ILE A 2 15.37 -13.67 -34.57
N ILE A 3 14.35 -14.47 -34.28
CA ILE A 3 13.58 -14.36 -33.05
C ILE A 3 14.45 -15.01 -31.98
N GLU A 4 15.35 -14.24 -31.37
CA GLU A 4 15.94 -14.64 -30.09
C GLU A 4 14.83 -14.69 -29.03
N SER A 5 14.86 -15.72 -28.19
CA SER A 5 13.87 -15.89 -27.12
C SER A 5 13.93 -14.71 -26.14
N GLU A 6 12.78 -14.29 -25.62
CA GLU A 6 12.68 -13.19 -24.65
C GLU A 6 13.57 -13.42 -23.41
N ASP A 7 13.87 -14.68 -23.10
CA ASP A 7 14.77 -15.10 -22.04
C ASP A 7 16.22 -14.61 -22.24
N ILE A 8 16.73 -14.58 -23.49
CA ILE A 8 18.09 -14.10 -23.81
C ILE A 8 18.17 -12.60 -23.59
N LEU A 9 17.16 -11.86 -24.05
CA LEU A 9 17.07 -10.41 -23.87
C LEU A 9 16.94 -10.03 -22.39
N LEU A 10 16.16 -10.80 -21.63
CA LEU A 10 16.02 -10.60 -20.20
C LEU A 10 17.32 -10.92 -19.44
N ALA A 11 18.03 -11.98 -19.82
CA ALA A 11 19.35 -12.31 -19.26
C ALA A 11 20.37 -11.20 -19.54
N HIS A 12 20.38 -10.66 -20.76
CA HIS A 12 21.26 -9.55 -21.11
C HIS A 12 20.93 -8.27 -20.32
N CYS A 13 19.64 -7.95 -20.16
CA CYS A 13 19.21 -6.82 -19.33
C CYS A 13 19.67 -6.95 -17.88
N LYS A 14 19.53 -8.14 -17.27
CA LYS A 14 20.02 -8.40 -15.90
C LYS A 14 21.52 -8.16 -15.78
N LYS A 15 22.31 -8.62 -16.76
CA LYS A 15 23.76 -8.44 -16.77
C LYS A 15 24.15 -6.95 -16.80
N LEU A 16 23.50 -6.15 -17.65
CA LEU A 16 23.74 -4.71 -17.71
C LEU A 16 23.37 -3.99 -16.40
N ILE A 17 22.33 -4.47 -15.71
CA ILE A 17 21.95 -3.98 -14.39
C ILE A 17 23.04 -4.32 -13.36
N GLU A 18 23.54 -5.56 -13.36
CA GLU A 18 24.63 -5.99 -12.48
C GLU A 18 25.91 -5.18 -12.72
N GLU A 19 26.26 -4.94 -13.98
CA GLU A 19 27.39 -4.09 -14.38
C GLU A 19 27.21 -2.63 -13.93
N LYS A 20 26.00 -2.07 -14.07
CA LYS A 20 25.67 -0.71 -13.63
C LYS A 20 25.76 -0.56 -12.10
N LEU A 21 25.41 -1.60 -11.35
CA LEU A 21 25.41 -1.57 -9.87
C LEU A 21 26.80 -1.84 -9.28
N GLY A 22 27.60 -2.67 -9.94
CA GLY A 22 28.93 -3.04 -9.45
C GLY A 22 28.92 -3.91 -8.19
N TRP A 23 27.78 -4.52 -7.84
CA TRP A 23 27.59 -5.33 -6.63
C TRP A 23 28.08 -6.78 -6.76
N GLY A 24 28.68 -7.15 -7.89
CA GLY A 24 29.04 -8.53 -8.18
C GLY A 24 27.86 -9.40 -8.62
N ASN A 25 28.06 -10.71 -8.63
CA ASN A 25 27.11 -11.68 -9.19
C ASN A 25 25.81 -11.73 -8.36
N SER A 26 24.66 -11.64 -9.04
CA SER A 26 23.33 -11.68 -8.40
C SER A 26 22.99 -13.00 -7.70
N GLU A 27 23.77 -14.07 -7.92
CA GLU A 27 23.72 -15.30 -7.14
C GLU A 27 23.99 -15.05 -5.64
N GLN A 28 24.78 -14.03 -5.30
CA GLN A 28 25.15 -13.71 -3.92
C GLN A 28 24.27 -12.61 -3.30
N TRP A 29 23.35 -12.03 -4.06
CA TRP A 29 22.49 -10.95 -3.56
C TRP A 29 21.55 -11.44 -2.44
N THR A 30 21.55 -10.68 -1.37
CA THR A 30 20.72 -10.83 -0.18
C THR A 30 19.38 -10.11 -0.34
N ASN A 31 18.48 -10.27 0.63
CA ASN A 31 17.20 -9.56 0.64
C ASN A 31 17.39 -8.03 0.61
N GLN A 32 18.42 -7.53 1.29
CA GLN A 32 18.74 -6.11 1.37
C GLN A 32 19.21 -5.55 0.02
N ASP A 33 19.95 -6.34 -0.77
CA ASP A 33 20.39 -5.93 -2.11
C ASP A 33 19.19 -5.73 -3.06
N PHE A 34 18.16 -6.57 -2.95
CA PHE A 34 16.92 -6.39 -3.72
C PHE A 34 16.05 -5.22 -3.23
N GLU A 35 16.15 -4.84 -1.96
CA GLU A 35 15.50 -3.64 -1.41
C GLU A 35 16.20 -2.36 -1.91
N GLU A 36 17.53 -2.35 -1.88
CA GLU A 36 18.34 -1.26 -2.43
C GLU A 36 18.15 -1.16 -3.96
N LEU A 37 18.07 -2.28 -4.69
CA LEU A 37 17.79 -2.27 -6.13
C LEU A 37 16.41 -1.68 -6.43
N SER A 38 15.40 -2.04 -5.63
CA SER A 38 14.04 -1.48 -5.74
C SER A 38 14.05 0.03 -5.57
N GLN A 39 14.78 0.52 -4.56
CA GLN A 39 14.93 1.94 -4.27
C GLN A 39 15.63 2.69 -5.41
N ARG A 40 16.75 2.17 -5.92
CA ARG A 40 17.49 2.79 -7.04
C ARG A 40 16.69 2.83 -8.34
N ILE A 41 15.93 1.77 -8.62
CA ILE A 41 15.02 1.76 -9.77
C ILE A 41 13.97 2.86 -9.61
N PHE A 42 13.39 3.00 -8.42
CA PHE A 42 12.42 4.06 -8.14
C PHE A 42 13.03 5.45 -8.29
N GLU A 43 14.24 5.70 -7.80
CA GLU A 43 14.90 7.01 -7.89
C GLU A 43 15.16 7.46 -9.33
N ILE A 44 15.46 6.51 -10.23
CA ILE A 44 15.76 6.82 -11.63
C ILE A 44 14.50 6.84 -12.51
N THR A 45 13.57 5.92 -12.26
CA THR A 45 12.42 5.68 -13.16
C THR A 45 11.10 6.24 -12.63
N ALA A 46 11.05 6.65 -11.35
CA ALA A 46 9.85 6.99 -10.61
C ALA A 46 8.78 5.86 -10.56
N ILE A 47 9.15 4.63 -10.93
CA ILE A 47 8.29 3.45 -10.91
C ILE A 47 8.83 2.47 -9.87
N THR A 48 7.97 2.04 -8.95
CA THR A 48 8.34 1.09 -7.89
C THR A 48 8.20 -0.36 -8.39
N LEU A 49 9.31 -1.09 -8.46
CA LEU A 49 9.30 -2.55 -8.58
C LEU A 49 9.56 -3.17 -7.21
N SER A 50 8.64 -3.95 -6.67
CA SER A 50 8.82 -4.53 -5.33
C SER A 50 10.05 -5.45 -5.27
N PRO A 51 10.73 -5.57 -4.11
CA PRO A 51 11.86 -6.49 -3.94
C PRO A 51 11.50 -7.94 -4.28
N THR A 52 10.24 -8.34 -4.03
CA THR A 52 9.71 -9.66 -4.39
C THR A 52 9.57 -9.86 -5.90
N THR A 53 9.20 -8.82 -6.64
CA THR A 53 9.13 -8.83 -8.11
C THR A 53 10.53 -8.95 -8.71
N LEU A 54 11.50 -8.19 -8.18
CA LEU A 54 12.90 -8.29 -8.59
C LEU A 54 13.50 -9.67 -8.28
N LYS A 55 13.24 -10.23 -7.09
CA LYS A 55 13.66 -11.60 -6.74
C LYS A 55 13.12 -12.66 -7.70
N ARG A 56 11.88 -12.52 -8.17
CA ARG A 56 11.29 -13.41 -9.18
C ARG A 56 11.97 -13.28 -10.54
N ILE A 57 12.25 -12.04 -10.97
CA ILE A 57 12.98 -11.78 -12.22
C ILE A 57 14.37 -12.43 -12.16
N TRP A 58 15.08 -12.29 -11.04
CA TRP A 58 16.40 -12.91 -10.82
C TRP A 58 16.37 -14.39 -10.42
N GLY A 59 15.21 -15.06 -10.46
CA GLY A 59 15.10 -16.50 -10.22
C GLY A 59 15.33 -16.95 -8.77
N LYS A 60 15.29 -16.02 -7.79
CA LYS A 60 15.41 -16.32 -6.35
C LYS A 60 14.13 -16.88 -5.75
N VAL A 61 13.00 -16.72 -6.43
CA VAL A 61 11.68 -17.23 -6.04
C VAL A 61 11.03 -17.83 -7.28
N LYS A 62 10.37 -18.99 -7.14
CA LYS A 62 9.64 -19.63 -8.25
C LYS A 62 8.61 -18.67 -8.84
N TYR A 63 8.59 -18.60 -10.17
CA TYR A 63 7.69 -17.74 -10.93
C TYR A 63 7.39 -18.39 -12.29
N ASP A 64 6.14 -18.80 -12.49
CA ASP A 64 5.70 -19.59 -13.65
C ASP A 64 5.06 -18.72 -14.75
N SER A 65 5.36 -17.43 -14.79
CA SER A 65 4.77 -16.49 -15.76
C SER A 65 5.81 -15.53 -16.31
N ALA A 66 5.60 -14.99 -17.50
CA ALA A 66 6.51 -13.98 -18.07
C ALA A 66 6.41 -12.65 -17.29
N PRO A 67 7.49 -11.86 -17.16
CA PRO A 67 7.42 -10.51 -16.62
C PRO A 67 6.46 -9.61 -17.42
N THR A 68 5.74 -8.72 -16.75
CA THR A 68 4.84 -7.79 -17.44
C THR A 68 5.62 -6.76 -18.27
N ILE A 69 5.01 -6.23 -19.34
CA ILE A 69 5.63 -5.19 -20.19
C ILE A 69 6.03 -3.96 -19.37
N THR A 70 5.24 -3.57 -18.37
CA THR A 70 5.58 -2.46 -17.46
C THR A 70 6.87 -2.76 -16.70
N THR A 71 7.02 -3.98 -16.18
CA THR A 71 8.24 -4.42 -15.48
C THR A 71 9.45 -4.36 -16.40
N LEU A 72 9.31 -4.86 -17.64
CA LEU A 72 10.37 -4.84 -18.64
C LEU A 72 10.75 -3.40 -19.05
N ASN A 73 9.77 -2.51 -19.21
CA ASN A 73 10.02 -1.10 -19.50
C ASN A 73 10.78 -0.41 -18.37
N THR A 74 10.40 -0.65 -17.12
CA THR A 74 11.06 -0.06 -15.96
C THR A 74 12.51 -0.55 -15.83
N LEU A 75 12.79 -1.83 -16.08
CA LEU A 75 14.17 -2.34 -16.09
C LEU A 75 15.00 -1.70 -17.21
N ALA A 76 14.44 -1.56 -18.42
CA ALA A 76 15.11 -0.88 -19.53
C ALA A 76 15.41 0.60 -19.23
N GLN A 77 14.47 1.31 -18.61
CA GLN A 77 14.64 2.70 -18.16
C GLN A 77 15.74 2.82 -17.12
N PHE A 78 15.82 1.86 -16.20
CA PHE A 78 16.87 1.85 -15.19
C PHE A 78 18.27 1.74 -15.80
N ILE A 79 18.46 1.02 -16.92
CA ILE A 79 19.74 0.96 -17.65
C ILE A 79 19.89 2.03 -18.75
N GLY A 80 18.99 3.02 -18.81
CA GLY A 80 19.11 4.20 -19.66
C GLY A 80 18.43 4.12 -21.03
N PHE A 81 17.56 3.13 -21.26
CA PHE A 81 16.75 3.03 -22.48
C PHE A 81 15.34 3.58 -22.25
N GLU A 82 14.75 4.24 -23.24
CA GLU A 82 13.43 4.86 -23.11
C GLU A 82 12.32 3.86 -22.70
N HIS A 83 12.37 2.64 -23.24
CA HIS A 83 11.43 1.55 -22.96
C HIS A 83 11.99 0.21 -23.50
N TRP A 84 11.34 -0.92 -23.17
CA TRP A 84 11.82 -2.27 -23.51
C TRP A 84 12.01 -2.49 -25.02
N ARG A 85 11.14 -1.90 -25.85
CA ARG A 85 11.25 -1.98 -27.32
C ARG A 85 12.52 -1.28 -27.84
N ALA A 86 12.90 -0.14 -27.27
CA ALA A 86 14.13 0.57 -27.61
C ALA A 86 15.37 -0.25 -27.20
N PHE A 87 15.33 -0.88 -26.03
CA PHE A 87 16.37 -1.83 -25.60
C PHE A 87 16.52 -3.01 -26.57
N ARG A 88 15.41 -3.62 -26.98
CA ARG A 88 15.40 -4.70 -27.99
C ARG A 88 16.05 -4.27 -29.29
N GLN A 89 15.67 -3.10 -29.82
CA GLN A 89 16.24 -2.58 -31.06
C GLN A 89 17.73 -2.31 -30.95
N ASN A 90 18.22 -1.82 -29.80
CA ASN A 90 19.64 -1.61 -29.57
C ASN A 90 20.43 -2.93 -29.46
N HIS A 91 19.85 -3.95 -28.81
CA HIS A 91 20.43 -5.30 -28.77
C HIS A 91 20.60 -5.87 -30.19
N PHE A 92 19.57 -5.72 -31.03
CA PHE A 92 19.64 -6.15 -32.43
C PHE A 92 20.55 -5.27 -33.28
N GLN A 93 20.70 -3.97 -32.99
CA GLN A 93 21.65 -3.09 -33.70
C GLN A 93 23.10 -3.45 -33.38
N LYS A 94 23.45 -3.68 -32.10
CA LYS A 94 24.78 -4.17 -31.70
C LYS A 94 25.12 -5.54 -32.30
N ASN A 95 24.10 -6.38 -32.55
CA ASN A 95 24.28 -7.68 -33.20
C ASN A 95 24.17 -7.62 -34.74
N ASN A 96 23.62 -6.55 -35.33
CA ASN A 96 23.55 -6.32 -36.77
C ASN A 96 24.80 -5.61 -37.33
N ASP A 97 25.65 -5.04 -36.47
CA ASP A 97 26.98 -4.51 -36.85
C ASP A 97 28.04 -5.62 -37.03
N ALA A 98 27.64 -6.90 -36.92
CA ALA A 98 28.45 -8.05 -37.27
C ALA A 98 27.85 -8.82 -38.45
N ASN A 99 27.95 -8.26 -39.67
CA ASN A 99 28.24 -9.05 -40.88
C ASN A 99 28.71 -8.16 -42.05
N PRO A 100 29.43 -8.70 -43.05
CA PRO A 100 30.70 -8.17 -43.49
C PRO A 100 30.57 -7.40 -44.81
N ALA A 101 31.33 -6.31 -44.94
CA ALA A 101 31.64 -5.77 -46.25
C ALA A 101 32.68 -6.69 -46.92
N ILE A 102 32.25 -7.45 -47.93
CA ILE A 102 33.09 -8.12 -48.93
C ILE A 102 33.53 -6.99 -49.90
N ALA A 103 34.82 -6.74 -50.14
CA ALA A 103 35.75 -7.52 -50.96
C ALA A 103 37.16 -6.87 -50.93
N PRO A 104 38.18 -7.47 -51.55
CA PRO A 104 38.54 -8.89 -51.67
C PRO A 104 39.93 -9.14 -51.05
N VAL A 105 40.44 -10.38 -51.14
CA VAL A 105 41.81 -10.72 -51.58
C VAL A 105 42.41 -11.91 -50.81
N HIS A 106 42.73 -12.92 -51.62
CA HIS A 106 43.65 -14.06 -51.48
C HIS A 106 43.41 -15.13 -50.40
N ILE A 107 42.93 -16.26 -50.92
CA ILE A 107 43.17 -17.63 -50.45
C ILE A 107 44.68 -17.84 -50.29
N ASN A 108 45.09 -18.36 -49.14
CA ASN A 108 46.16 -19.34 -49.05
C ASN A 108 45.83 -20.30 -47.90
N ASP A 109 45.77 -21.57 -48.26
CA ASP A 109 45.73 -22.71 -47.35
C ASP A 109 46.99 -22.71 -46.47
N GLU A 110 46.85 -23.03 -45.18
CA GLU A 110 47.78 -23.92 -44.49
C GLU A 110 47.21 -24.41 -43.15
N GLU A 111 47.22 -25.74 -42.99
CA GLU A 111 46.90 -26.50 -41.78
C GLU A 111 47.87 -26.19 -40.63
N ILE A 112 47.41 -25.97 -39.38
CA ILE A 112 48.26 -26.25 -38.20
C ILE A 112 47.47 -26.86 -37.02
N LYS A 113 48.07 -27.95 -36.54
CA LYS A 113 47.70 -28.93 -35.50
C LYS A 113 47.59 -28.36 -34.08
N SER A 114 46.80 -29.07 -33.26
CA SER A 114 46.69 -28.89 -31.81
C SER A 114 47.98 -29.20 -31.05
N LYS A 115 48.32 -28.38 -30.05
CA LYS A 115 49.27 -28.72 -28.98
C LYS A 115 48.69 -28.38 -27.61
N THR A 116 48.55 -29.42 -26.80
CA THR A 116 48.38 -29.38 -25.33
C THR A 116 49.60 -28.78 -24.64
N ILE A 117 49.38 -27.89 -23.66
CA ILE A 117 50.42 -27.34 -22.78
C ILE A 117 50.09 -27.65 -21.31
N LYS A 118 51.09 -28.15 -20.58
CA LYS A 118 51.05 -28.50 -19.15
C LYS A 118 51.32 -27.28 -18.26
N ARG A 119 50.66 -27.24 -17.10
CA ARG A 119 50.83 -26.29 -15.98
C ARG A 119 52.25 -26.26 -15.40
N PRO A 120 52.68 -25.10 -14.88
CA PRO A 120 53.47 -25.06 -13.65
C PRO A 120 52.86 -24.16 -12.55
N TYR A 121 53.42 -24.32 -11.36
CA TYR A 121 52.96 -23.90 -10.03
C TYR A 121 52.98 -22.38 -9.80
N LEU A 122 51.81 -21.73 -9.78
CA LEU A 122 51.64 -20.32 -9.37
C LEU A 122 50.67 -20.13 -8.18
N PHE A 123 50.22 -21.22 -7.55
CA PHE A 123 49.21 -21.17 -6.46
C PHE A 123 49.78 -21.00 -5.04
N SER A 124 51.10 -20.84 -4.86
CA SER A 124 51.72 -20.80 -3.52
C SER A 124 51.70 -19.42 -2.82
N PHE A 125 51.34 -18.34 -3.51
CA PHE A 125 51.35 -16.97 -2.95
C PHE A 125 49.98 -16.31 -2.79
N ILE A 126 48.91 -16.94 -3.30
CA ILE A 126 47.55 -16.37 -3.27
C ILE A 126 46.87 -16.65 -1.91
N LEU A 127 47.16 -17.80 -1.31
CA LEU A 127 46.54 -18.23 -0.05
C LEU A 127 46.92 -17.37 1.18
N PRO A 128 48.20 -16.95 1.36
CA PRO A 128 48.57 -16.07 2.47
C PRO A 128 47.95 -14.67 2.32
N LEU A 129 47.86 -14.16 1.10
CA LEU A 129 47.29 -12.85 0.81
C LEU A 129 45.78 -12.81 1.10
N LEU A 130 45.06 -13.87 0.72
CA LEU A 130 43.63 -14.03 1.04
C LEU A 130 43.39 -14.19 2.55
N LEU A 131 44.30 -14.84 3.29
CA LEU A 131 44.21 -14.92 4.76
C LEU A 131 44.46 -13.57 5.43
N VAL A 132 45.42 -12.78 4.95
CA VAL A 132 45.65 -11.43 5.47
C VAL A 132 44.47 -10.51 5.13
N LEU A 133 43.97 -10.54 3.90
CA LEU A 133 42.78 -9.76 3.51
C LEU A 133 41.52 -10.21 4.28
N GLY A 134 41.37 -11.52 4.51
CA GLY A 134 40.27 -12.08 5.29
C GLY A 134 40.33 -11.69 6.76
N THR A 135 41.53 -11.71 7.37
CA THR A 135 41.71 -11.30 8.78
C THR A 135 41.57 -9.79 8.97
N VAL A 136 42.02 -8.98 8.00
CA VAL A 136 41.81 -7.53 8.00
C VAL A 136 40.33 -7.20 7.79
N SER A 137 39.67 -7.85 6.83
CA SER A 137 38.23 -7.69 6.61
C SER A 137 37.42 -8.14 7.82
N TRP A 138 37.76 -9.28 8.44
CA TRP A 138 37.16 -9.75 9.68
C TRP A 138 37.39 -8.76 10.83
N TYR A 139 38.60 -8.21 10.98
CA TYR A 139 38.91 -7.23 12.01
C TYR A 139 38.12 -5.92 11.85
N PHE A 140 37.89 -5.46 10.62
CA PHE A 140 37.05 -4.29 10.33
C PHE A 140 35.54 -4.58 10.42
N LEU A 141 35.09 -5.81 10.11
CA LEU A 141 33.70 -6.24 10.28
C LEU A 141 33.36 -6.57 11.75
N SER A 142 34.36 -6.94 12.55
CA SER A 142 34.21 -7.26 13.97
C SER A 142 34.39 -6.03 14.87
N LYS A 143 34.96 -4.93 14.35
CA LYS A 143 34.97 -3.64 15.04
C LYS A 143 33.65 -2.95 14.81
N ASP A 144 32.95 -2.73 15.93
CA ASP A 144 31.77 -1.87 16.04
C ASP A 144 30.60 -2.30 15.16
N GLN A 145 30.01 -3.47 15.46
CA GLN A 145 28.55 -3.45 15.48
C GLN A 145 28.17 -2.49 16.61
N PRO A 146 27.53 -1.35 16.32
CA PRO A 146 27.01 -0.52 17.39
C PRO A 146 26.10 -1.42 18.22
N THR A 147 26.51 -1.68 19.47
CA THR A 147 25.60 -2.18 20.50
C THR A 147 24.35 -1.33 20.35
N GLN A 148 23.20 -1.94 20.02
CA GLN A 148 21.93 -1.23 20.05
C GLN A 148 21.84 -0.63 21.45
N GLU A 149 22.11 0.68 21.58
CA GLU A 149 21.87 1.38 22.82
C GLU A 149 20.40 1.15 23.13
N LEU A 150 20.12 0.49 24.24
CA LEU A 150 18.77 0.15 24.68
C LEU A 150 17.96 1.45 24.72
N ILE A 151 17.07 1.60 23.73
CA ILE A 151 16.18 2.74 23.63
C ILE A 151 15.18 2.58 24.76
N ASN A 152 15.26 3.45 25.78
CA ASN A 152 14.30 3.45 26.87
C ASN A 152 13.15 4.42 26.55
N PRO A 153 11.91 3.94 26.35
CA PRO A 153 10.73 4.78 26.09
C PRO A 153 10.53 5.91 27.09
N ALA A 154 10.93 5.72 28.35
CA ALA A 154 10.78 6.71 29.43
C ALA A 154 11.61 8.00 29.22
N TYR A 155 12.57 8.01 28.29
CA TYR A 155 13.36 9.20 27.96
C TYR A 155 12.74 10.08 26.89
N TYR A 156 11.59 9.67 26.34
CA TYR A 156 10.91 10.34 25.26
C TYR A 156 9.55 10.85 25.75
N SER A 157 9.13 11.98 25.20
CA SER A 157 7.76 12.47 25.37
C SER A 157 7.14 12.73 24.01
N PHE A 158 5.85 12.47 23.91
CA PHE A 158 5.08 12.70 22.69
C PHE A 158 3.64 13.02 23.06
N SER A 159 3.15 14.13 22.53
CA SER A 159 1.76 14.54 22.70
C SER A 159 1.31 15.34 21.49
N SER A 160 0.00 15.54 21.36
CA SER A 160 -0.54 16.32 20.24
C SER A 160 -1.69 17.20 20.66
N LYS A 161 -1.78 18.36 20.03
CA LYS A 161 -2.89 19.29 20.17
C LYS A 161 -3.49 19.61 18.80
N LYS A 162 -4.81 19.44 18.67
CA LYS A 162 -5.57 19.89 17.50
C LYS A 162 -5.74 21.41 17.55
N VAL A 163 -5.55 22.09 16.43
CA VAL A 163 -5.76 23.55 16.32
C VAL A 163 -7.25 23.88 16.33
N VAL A 164 -8.08 23.03 15.72
CA VAL A 164 -9.55 23.12 15.81
C VAL A 164 -10.12 21.86 16.45
N SER A 165 -11.22 21.98 17.19
CA SER A 165 -11.80 20.86 17.95
C SER A 165 -12.50 19.84 17.05
N VAL A 166 -13.13 20.30 15.96
CA VAL A 166 -13.99 19.52 15.05
C VAL A 166 -13.67 19.91 13.60
N GLY A 167 -13.79 18.95 12.68
CA GLY A 167 -13.72 19.17 11.24
C GLY A 167 -12.33 19.00 10.65
N VAL A 168 -12.28 19.12 9.33
CA VAL A 168 -11.08 19.09 8.49
C VAL A 168 -11.13 20.24 7.47
N PRO A 169 -9.98 20.73 6.96
CA PRO A 169 -8.62 20.34 7.35
C PRO A 169 -8.31 20.76 8.80
N ASN A 170 -7.54 19.93 9.53
CA ASN A 170 -7.19 20.18 10.92
C ASN A 170 -5.68 20.10 11.11
N SER A 171 -5.06 21.23 11.43
CA SER A 171 -3.66 21.25 11.82
C SER A 171 -3.50 20.65 13.22
N VAL A 172 -2.59 19.71 13.34
CA VAL A 172 -2.19 19.10 14.60
C VAL A 172 -0.75 19.45 14.89
N ILE A 173 -0.53 19.99 16.08
CA ILE A 173 0.79 20.30 16.61
C ILE A 173 1.21 19.11 17.45
N PHE A 174 2.33 18.49 17.10
CA PHE A 174 2.96 17.42 17.86
C PHE A 174 4.09 18.01 18.68
N ASP A 175 3.96 17.95 20.00
CA ASP A 175 5.02 18.30 20.94
C ASP A 175 5.79 17.01 21.29
N TYR A 176 7.11 17.04 21.13
CA TYR A 176 7.95 15.86 21.38
C TYR A 176 9.32 16.22 21.99
N ASP A 177 9.87 15.27 22.75
CA ASP A 177 11.26 15.27 23.17
C ASP A 177 11.92 13.98 22.70
N ALA A 178 12.91 14.12 21.81
CA ALA A 178 13.72 13.02 21.32
C ALA A 178 15.22 13.27 21.47
N LEU A 179 15.65 14.21 22.34
CA LEU A 179 17.06 14.57 22.50
C LEU A 179 17.96 13.39 22.87
N LYS A 180 17.40 12.38 23.56
CA LYS A 180 18.10 11.15 23.97
C LYS A 180 18.19 10.09 22.87
N ALA A 181 17.69 10.38 21.65
CA ALA A 181 17.83 9.48 20.52
C ALA A 181 19.31 9.27 20.17
N PRO A 182 19.78 8.00 20.11
CA PRO A 182 21.18 7.68 19.82
C PRO A 182 21.60 8.06 18.39
N TYR A 183 20.64 8.21 17.48
CA TYR A 183 20.84 8.56 16.07
C TYR A 183 19.75 9.54 15.58
N ASP A 184 19.93 10.10 14.38
CA ASP A 184 19.03 11.12 13.81
C ASP A 184 17.83 10.54 13.05
N SER A 185 17.66 9.22 13.07
CA SER A 185 16.50 8.50 12.56
C SER A 185 15.33 8.62 13.54
N VAL A 186 14.76 9.83 13.68
CA VAL A 186 13.54 10.09 14.45
C VAL A 186 12.40 10.40 13.49
N TYR A 187 11.25 9.79 13.71
CA TYR A 187 10.08 9.94 12.84
C TYR A 187 8.81 10.17 13.64
N ILE A 188 7.90 10.94 13.06
CA ILE A 188 6.51 10.99 13.50
C ILE A 188 5.68 10.22 12.48
N GLN A 189 4.96 9.21 12.97
CA GLN A 189 3.98 8.47 12.21
C GLN A 189 2.58 9.01 12.55
N GLN A 190 1.92 9.56 11.54
CA GLN A 190 0.60 10.20 11.67
C GLN A 190 -0.53 9.33 11.14
N ASP A 191 -0.18 8.36 10.31
CA ASP A 191 -1.07 7.47 9.59
C ASP A 191 -0.82 6.03 10.05
N TRP A 192 -1.77 5.14 9.84
CA TRP A 192 -1.57 3.72 10.11
C TRP A 192 -0.46 3.13 9.21
N ASP A 193 -0.21 3.73 8.05
CA ASP A 193 0.81 3.35 7.09
C ASP A 193 2.22 3.82 7.52
N PRO A 194 3.14 2.89 7.88
CA PRO A 194 4.49 3.23 8.28
C PRO A 194 5.32 3.88 7.16
N SER A 195 4.95 3.69 5.89
CA SER A 195 5.64 4.33 4.76
C SER A 195 5.42 5.85 4.71
N LYS A 196 4.41 6.36 5.41
CA LYS A 196 4.09 7.79 5.53
C LYS A 196 4.74 8.47 6.74
N ARG A 197 5.70 7.81 7.40
CA ARG A 197 6.51 8.40 8.46
C ARG A 197 7.21 9.66 7.95
N VAL A 198 7.15 10.72 8.75
CA VAL A 198 7.85 11.97 8.47
C VAL A 198 9.08 12.02 9.35
N LYS A 199 10.27 12.14 8.75
CA LYS A 199 11.53 12.32 9.49
C LYS A 199 11.51 13.68 10.18
N VAL A 200 11.84 13.71 11.46
CA VAL A 200 11.94 14.94 12.27
C VAL A 200 13.30 15.02 12.96
N SER A 201 13.72 16.23 13.33
CA SER A 201 14.99 16.42 14.03
C SER A 201 14.85 16.09 15.51
N LYS A 202 15.76 15.29 16.06
CA LYS A 202 15.80 15.02 17.51
C LYS A 202 16.03 16.28 18.38
N ASN A 203 16.54 17.35 17.77
CA ASN A 203 16.83 18.63 18.42
C ASN A 203 15.66 19.61 18.36
N GLN A 204 14.62 19.31 17.58
CA GLN A 204 13.39 20.09 17.55
C GLN A 204 12.42 19.61 18.63
N ARG A 205 11.45 20.46 18.96
CA ARG A 205 10.43 20.17 19.98
C ARG A 205 9.02 20.04 19.41
N GLN A 206 8.83 20.52 18.18
CA GLN A 206 7.53 20.60 17.55
C GLN A 206 7.58 20.17 16.10
N HIS A 207 6.53 19.50 15.68
CA HIS A 207 6.24 19.19 14.29
C HIS A 207 4.76 19.42 14.06
N THR A 208 4.40 20.04 12.94
CA THR A 208 3.00 20.33 12.62
C THR A 208 2.59 19.58 11.37
N SER A 209 1.35 19.11 11.34
CA SER A 209 0.81 18.47 10.14
C SER A 209 -0.68 18.70 9.99
N VAL A 210 -1.14 18.74 8.75
CA VAL A 210 -2.54 18.97 8.41
C VAL A 210 -3.21 17.64 8.11
N TYR A 211 -4.26 17.32 8.85
CA TYR A 211 -5.14 16.19 8.58
C TYR A 211 -6.25 16.65 7.64
N TYR A 212 -6.22 16.14 6.41
CA TYR A 212 -7.24 16.42 5.39
C TYR A 212 -8.40 15.41 5.42
N TYR A 213 -8.24 14.28 6.11
CA TYR A 213 -9.27 13.27 6.26
C TYR A 213 -9.62 13.14 7.75
N PRO A 214 -10.91 13.03 8.10
CA PRO A 214 -11.30 12.70 9.46
C PRO A 214 -10.91 11.24 9.75
N GLY A 215 -10.70 10.90 11.01
CA GLY A 215 -10.29 9.55 11.37
C GLY A 215 -9.90 9.37 12.83
N SER A 216 -9.76 8.10 13.21
CA SER A 216 -9.15 7.68 14.46
C SER A 216 -7.74 7.17 14.14
N PHE A 217 -6.74 7.95 14.52
CA PHE A 217 -5.33 7.70 14.23
C PHE A 217 -4.58 7.27 15.48
N GLN A 218 -3.53 6.49 15.31
CA GLN A 218 -2.57 6.19 16.36
C GLN A 218 -1.28 6.95 16.03
N ALA A 219 -1.11 8.14 16.62
CA ALA A 219 0.08 8.93 16.39
C ALA A 219 1.25 8.29 17.13
N LYS A 220 2.41 8.18 16.47
CA LYS A 220 3.60 7.52 17.04
C LYS A 220 4.85 8.39 16.89
N LEU A 221 5.65 8.43 17.95
CA LEU A 221 7.05 8.83 17.87
C LEU A 221 7.90 7.57 17.70
N VAL A 222 8.73 7.54 16.67
CA VAL A 222 9.54 6.40 16.28
C VAL A 222 11.01 6.80 16.30
N VAL A 223 11.84 6.02 16.98
CA VAL A 223 13.30 6.16 16.97
C VAL A 223 13.86 4.92 16.28
N GLY A 224 14.36 5.11 15.07
CA GLY A 224 14.86 4.08 14.17
C GLY A 224 13.69 3.25 13.71
N ASN A 225 13.60 2.02 14.24
CA ASN A 225 12.51 1.10 13.95
C ASN A 225 11.55 0.90 15.14
N GLU A 226 11.84 1.50 16.30
CA GLU A 226 11.07 1.29 17.52
C GLU A 226 10.08 2.42 17.77
N VAL A 227 8.82 2.06 18.04
CA VAL A 227 7.82 3.00 18.54
C VAL A 227 8.13 3.26 20.01
N VAL A 228 8.58 4.47 20.33
CA VAL A 228 8.97 4.84 21.71
C VAL A 228 7.81 5.47 22.48
N GLN A 229 6.89 6.12 21.79
CA GLN A 229 5.68 6.71 22.38
C GLN A 229 4.55 6.66 21.35
N GLU A 230 3.32 6.45 21.80
CA GLU A 230 2.13 6.52 20.95
C GLU A 230 0.89 6.92 21.74
N HIS A 231 -0.06 7.57 21.06
CA HIS A 231 -1.35 7.94 21.64
C HIS A 231 -2.43 8.06 20.56
N ASN A 232 -3.70 7.96 20.98
CA ASN A 232 -4.83 8.11 20.09
C ASN A 232 -5.03 9.58 19.70
N LEU A 233 -5.25 9.84 18.41
CA LEU A 233 -5.58 11.15 17.86
C LEU A 233 -6.86 11.03 17.03
N PHE A 234 -7.92 11.68 17.51
CA PHE A 234 -9.24 11.61 16.86
C PHE A 234 -9.61 12.94 16.18
N ILE A 235 -9.73 12.88 14.86
CA ILE A 235 -10.20 13.98 14.00
C ILE A 235 -11.67 13.71 13.67
N GLN A 236 -12.55 14.33 14.45
CA GLN A 236 -14.01 14.19 14.37
C GLN A 236 -14.62 15.09 13.30
N THR A 237 -15.82 14.74 12.83
CA THR A 237 -16.62 15.54 11.90
C THR A 237 -17.76 16.26 12.63
N ASP A 238 -18.26 17.35 12.05
CA ASP A 238 -19.51 17.97 12.48
C ASP A 238 -20.68 17.40 11.64
N GLY A 239 -21.22 16.26 12.09
CA GLY A 239 -22.21 15.52 11.31
C GLY A 239 -21.59 14.77 10.13
N TRP A 240 -22.33 14.66 9.03
CA TRP A 240 -21.88 14.01 7.80
C TRP A 240 -20.97 14.93 7.01
N LEU A 241 -19.78 14.43 6.70
CA LEU A 241 -18.81 15.06 5.81
C LEU A 241 -18.74 14.27 4.50
N PRO A 242 -19.36 14.76 3.42
CA PRO A 242 -19.17 14.24 2.08
C PRO A 242 -17.86 14.77 1.50
N MET A 243 -17.06 13.86 0.94
CA MET A 243 -15.78 14.20 0.33
C MET A 243 -15.47 13.29 -0.86
N ILE A 244 -14.66 13.78 -1.79
CA ILE A 244 -14.15 12.99 -2.91
C ILE A 244 -12.64 12.86 -2.74
N SER A 245 -12.19 11.60 -2.63
CA SER A 245 -10.78 11.28 -2.42
C SER A 245 -9.97 11.62 -3.67
N GLN A 246 -9.01 12.51 -3.51
CA GLN A 246 -8.01 12.83 -4.53
C GLN A 246 -6.71 13.30 -3.86
N LYS A 247 -5.62 13.32 -4.62
CA LYS A 247 -4.33 13.85 -4.16
C LYS A 247 -4.11 15.27 -4.71
N PRO A 248 -3.49 16.17 -3.93
CA PRO A 248 -2.99 15.98 -2.57
C PRO A 248 -4.05 16.11 -1.47
N VAL A 249 -5.19 16.73 -1.75
CA VAL A 249 -6.27 17.02 -0.79
C VAL A 249 -7.63 16.62 -1.37
N PRO A 250 -8.58 16.12 -0.56
CA PRO A 250 -9.91 15.77 -1.04
C PRO A 250 -10.71 17.03 -1.42
N VAL A 251 -11.75 16.83 -2.24
CA VAL A 251 -12.79 17.86 -2.45
C VAL A 251 -13.87 17.66 -1.40
N TYR A 252 -14.15 18.68 -0.60
CA TYR A 252 -15.22 18.66 0.40
C TYR A 252 -16.51 19.22 -0.16
N PHE A 253 -17.64 18.69 0.30
CA PHE A 253 -18.98 19.22 0.02
C PHE A 253 -19.65 19.59 1.33
N LYS A 254 -20.62 20.50 1.30
CA LYS A 254 -21.44 20.74 2.49
C LYS A 254 -22.39 19.56 2.71
N GLN A 255 -22.72 19.29 3.97
CA GLN A 255 -23.67 18.24 4.32
C GLN A 255 -25.00 18.36 3.56
N GLN A 256 -25.52 19.58 3.42
CA GLN A 256 -26.81 19.87 2.76
C GLN A 256 -26.78 19.60 1.25
N GLU A 257 -25.61 19.52 0.64
CA GLU A 257 -25.48 19.17 -0.78
C GLU A 257 -25.66 17.66 -0.99
N ALA A 258 -25.21 16.85 -0.02
CA ALA A 258 -25.31 15.40 -0.08
C ALA A 258 -26.60 14.84 0.54
N ILE A 259 -27.28 15.58 1.41
CA ILE A 259 -28.54 15.12 2.01
C ILE A 259 -29.70 15.72 1.22
N ASN A 260 -30.42 14.88 0.49
CA ASN A 260 -31.59 15.28 -0.29
C ASN A 260 -32.62 14.14 -0.36
N ASN A 261 -33.90 14.50 -0.39
CA ASN A 261 -35.02 13.56 -0.57
C ASN A 261 -34.99 12.32 0.35
N GLY A 262 -34.57 12.48 1.61
CA GLY A 262 -34.49 11.37 2.55
C GLY A 262 -33.29 10.44 2.33
N LYS A 263 -32.27 10.86 1.58
CA LYS A 263 -31.07 10.07 1.28
C LYS A 263 -29.80 10.88 1.52
N LEU A 264 -28.70 10.16 1.78
CA LEU A 264 -27.35 10.70 1.73
C LEU A 264 -26.65 10.22 0.46
N GLY A 265 -26.31 11.14 -0.44
CA GLY A 265 -25.40 10.91 -1.54
C GLY A 265 -25.29 12.08 -2.52
N LEU A 266 -24.19 12.09 -3.29
CA LEU A 266 -23.93 13.03 -4.37
C LEU A 266 -24.36 12.42 -5.71
N SER A 267 -25.08 13.19 -6.54
CA SER A 267 -25.39 12.82 -7.92
C SER A 267 -24.16 12.92 -8.82
N VAL A 268 -24.23 12.26 -9.98
CA VAL A 268 -23.19 12.39 -11.02
C VAL A 268 -23.03 13.86 -11.45
N GLU A 269 -24.13 14.61 -11.57
CA GLU A 269 -24.05 16.03 -11.94
C GLU A 269 -23.33 16.83 -10.86
N GLN A 270 -23.64 16.61 -9.58
CA GLN A 270 -22.98 17.31 -8.46
C GLN A 270 -21.48 17.03 -8.40
N ILE A 271 -21.04 15.82 -8.75
CA ILE A 271 -19.62 15.48 -8.84
C ILE A 271 -18.96 16.24 -10.01
N GLN A 272 -19.62 16.28 -11.16
CA GLN A 272 -19.09 16.89 -12.38
C GLN A 272 -19.02 18.42 -12.31
N THR A 273 -19.87 19.09 -11.54
CA THR A 273 -19.78 20.56 -11.34
C THR A 273 -18.49 20.99 -10.63
N GLN A 274 -17.82 20.07 -9.92
CA GLN A 274 -16.49 20.28 -9.34
C GLN A 274 -15.35 19.98 -10.33
N ASN A 275 -15.64 19.81 -11.63
CA ASN A 275 -14.70 19.39 -12.67
C ASN A 275 -14.05 18.02 -12.44
N ILE A 276 -14.74 17.12 -11.74
CA ILE A 276 -14.26 15.78 -11.46
C ILE A 276 -14.85 14.79 -12.49
N SER A 277 -13.98 14.17 -13.27
CA SER A 277 -14.39 13.14 -14.22
C SER A 277 -14.67 11.81 -13.52
N LEU A 278 -15.78 11.16 -13.87
CA LEU A 278 -16.06 9.78 -13.45
C LEU A 278 -15.51 8.73 -14.45
N LYS A 279 -14.82 9.18 -15.52
CA LYS A 279 -14.28 8.33 -16.59
C LYS A 279 -12.79 8.59 -16.84
N PRO A 280 -12.00 7.57 -17.26
CA PRO A 280 -12.40 6.16 -17.38
C PRO A 280 -12.54 5.46 -16.01
N THR A 281 -11.91 6.01 -14.97
CA THR A 281 -11.96 5.53 -13.59
C THR A 281 -12.74 6.51 -12.75
N ALA A 282 -13.75 6.05 -12.04
CA ALA A 282 -14.51 6.91 -11.14
C ALA A 282 -13.70 7.20 -9.87
N PRO A 283 -13.86 8.41 -9.30
CA PRO A 283 -13.26 8.72 -8.01
C PRO A 283 -13.94 7.93 -6.89
N VAL A 284 -13.30 7.90 -5.72
CA VAL A 284 -13.94 7.39 -4.51
C VAL A 284 -14.68 8.52 -3.82
N VAL A 285 -16.00 8.41 -3.74
CA VAL A 285 -16.86 9.32 -2.98
C VAL A 285 -17.05 8.73 -1.59
N GLU A 286 -16.71 9.51 -0.56
CA GLU A 286 -16.74 9.10 0.84
C GLU A 286 -17.70 9.98 1.64
N TYR A 287 -18.46 9.37 2.53
CA TYR A 287 -19.30 10.05 3.52
C TYR A 287 -18.88 9.58 4.90
N ALA A 288 -18.41 10.50 5.74
CA ALA A 288 -17.94 10.18 7.09
C ALA A 288 -18.79 10.89 8.15
N ASN A 289 -19.19 10.16 9.19
CA ASN A 289 -19.76 10.73 10.41
C ASN A 289 -19.00 10.16 11.61
N LEU A 290 -17.98 10.91 12.06
CA LEU A 290 -17.07 10.50 13.11
C LEU A 290 -17.28 11.39 14.33
N LYS A 291 -17.75 10.78 15.41
CA LYS A 291 -17.89 11.41 16.72
C LYS A 291 -17.82 10.35 17.81
N ASP A 292 -17.68 10.80 19.05
CA ASP A 292 -17.82 9.89 20.18
C ASP A 292 -19.26 9.36 20.27
N PHE A 293 -19.47 8.09 19.94
CA PHE A 293 -20.75 7.39 20.07
C PHE A 293 -21.00 6.85 21.50
N GLY A 294 -20.23 7.30 22.48
CA GLY A 294 -20.28 6.81 23.85
C GLY A 294 -19.67 5.42 24.00
N ASP A 295 -20.12 4.66 24.99
CA ASP A 295 -19.57 3.34 25.33
C ASP A 295 -20.08 2.20 24.41
N ILE A 296 -20.14 2.44 23.10
CA ILE A 296 -20.41 1.40 22.10
C ILE A 296 -19.08 0.76 21.68
N LYS A 297 -19.02 -0.57 21.68
CA LYS A 297 -17.79 -1.35 21.51
C LYS A 297 -17.98 -2.47 20.50
N THR A 298 -16.87 -2.96 19.95
CA THR A 298 -16.87 -3.94 18.86
C THR A 298 -17.33 -5.35 19.26
N ASP A 299 -17.46 -5.65 20.54
CA ASP A 299 -17.95 -6.93 21.09
C ASP A 299 -19.47 -6.95 21.35
N ASN A 300 -20.12 -5.77 21.30
CA ASN A 300 -21.54 -5.62 21.60
C ASN A 300 -22.19 -4.47 20.81
N PHE A 301 -22.42 -4.70 19.52
CA PHE A 301 -23.10 -3.74 18.64
C PHE A 301 -23.92 -4.45 17.55
N ILE A 302 -24.89 -3.71 17.00
CA ILE A 302 -25.62 -4.06 15.80
C ILE A 302 -25.65 -2.81 14.91
N LEU A 303 -25.05 -2.91 13.73
CA LEU A 303 -25.15 -1.93 12.64
C LEU A 303 -26.21 -2.42 11.64
N GLU A 304 -27.12 -1.54 11.26
CA GLU A 304 -28.10 -1.74 10.19
C GLU A 304 -28.04 -0.54 9.25
N THR A 305 -27.92 -0.77 7.95
CA THR A 305 -27.89 0.29 6.94
C THR A 305 -28.39 -0.20 5.59
N SER A 306 -28.82 0.72 4.73
CA SER A 306 -29.27 0.42 3.36
C SER A 306 -28.52 1.29 2.36
N VAL A 307 -27.80 0.66 1.42
CA VAL A 307 -26.92 1.36 0.48
C VAL A 307 -27.23 0.99 -0.98
N LYS A 308 -26.94 1.89 -1.91
CA LYS A 308 -27.06 1.64 -3.36
C LYS A 308 -25.95 2.36 -4.11
N ASN A 309 -25.11 1.62 -4.82
CA ASN A 309 -24.19 2.22 -5.79
C ASN A 309 -24.96 2.55 -7.08
N THR A 310 -24.92 3.80 -7.51
CA THR A 310 -25.69 4.29 -8.67
C THR A 310 -24.84 4.46 -9.92
N TYR A 311 -23.54 4.17 -9.86
CA TYR A 311 -22.62 4.36 -10.97
C TYR A 311 -22.00 3.04 -11.45
N ARG A 312 -22.23 2.68 -12.72
CA ARG A 312 -21.78 1.41 -13.32
C ARG A 312 -21.20 1.60 -14.72
N GLU A 313 -20.36 2.62 -14.89
CA GLU A 313 -19.74 2.90 -16.18
C GLU A 313 -18.21 2.77 -16.13
N GLY A 314 -17.60 2.48 -17.29
CA GLY A 314 -16.15 2.42 -17.47
C GLY A 314 -15.48 1.39 -16.55
N ALA A 315 -14.42 1.79 -15.86
CA ALA A 315 -13.71 0.93 -14.92
C ALA A 315 -14.48 0.67 -13.59
N SER A 316 -15.69 1.23 -13.43
CA SER A 316 -16.51 1.10 -12.21
C SER A 316 -17.61 0.05 -12.33
N VAL A 317 -17.51 -0.88 -13.29
CA VAL A 317 -18.48 -1.99 -13.47
C VAL A 317 -18.64 -2.87 -12.23
N CYS A 318 -17.62 -2.91 -11.36
CA CYS A 318 -17.67 -3.65 -10.10
C CYS A 318 -18.43 -2.95 -8.98
N GLN A 319 -18.76 -1.66 -9.13
CA GLN A 319 -19.58 -0.89 -8.18
C GLN A 319 -19.13 -1.05 -6.72
N TYR A 320 -17.81 -1.04 -6.49
CA TYR A 320 -17.28 -1.25 -5.15
C TYR A 320 -17.89 -0.23 -4.18
N THR A 321 -18.43 -0.78 -3.10
CA THR A 321 -19.15 -0.05 -2.06
C THR A 321 -18.66 -0.55 -0.72
N GLU A 322 -18.11 0.33 0.11
CA GLU A 322 -17.58 -0.02 1.41
C GLU A 322 -18.40 0.64 2.51
N ILE A 323 -18.72 -0.15 3.53
CA ILE A 323 -19.37 0.30 4.76
C ILE A 323 -18.34 0.12 5.88
N GLY A 324 -17.96 1.20 6.53
CA GLY A 324 -16.92 1.22 7.54
C GLY A 324 -17.46 1.61 8.92
N LEU A 325 -17.02 0.91 9.96
CA LEU A 325 -17.04 1.41 11.34
C LEU A 325 -15.60 1.69 11.75
N LEU A 326 -15.27 2.98 11.93
CA LEU A 326 -13.95 3.34 12.43
C LEU A 326 -13.91 3.11 13.93
N CYS A 327 -12.83 2.51 14.39
CA CYS A 327 -12.61 2.13 15.78
C CYS A 327 -11.32 2.78 16.30
N GLU A 328 -11.07 2.76 17.61
CA GLU A 328 -9.78 3.18 18.15
C GLU A 328 -8.65 2.25 17.68
N GLY A 329 -7.73 2.77 16.88
CA GLY A 329 -6.58 2.02 16.36
C GLY A 329 -6.89 0.95 15.31
N THR A 330 -8.15 0.80 14.87
CA THR A 330 -8.57 -0.23 13.92
C THR A 330 -9.89 0.13 13.22
N ALA A 331 -10.46 -0.77 12.43
CA ALA A 331 -11.75 -0.58 11.77
C ALA A 331 -12.47 -1.91 11.53
N ILE A 332 -13.76 -1.81 11.19
CA ILE A 332 -14.52 -2.89 10.56
C ILE A 332 -14.93 -2.37 9.19
N MET A 333 -14.55 -3.05 8.11
CA MET A 333 -14.85 -2.67 6.73
C MET A 333 -15.55 -3.81 6.00
N ILE A 334 -16.71 -3.52 5.44
CA ILE A 334 -17.53 -4.47 4.68
C ILE A 334 -17.60 -3.98 3.24
N ARG A 335 -16.96 -4.70 2.31
CA ARG A 335 -17.02 -4.39 0.87
C ARG A 335 -18.08 -5.22 0.16
N LEU A 336 -18.98 -4.53 -0.54
CA LEU A 336 -19.89 -5.08 -1.52
C LEU A 336 -19.41 -4.77 -2.94
N SER A 337 -19.84 -5.58 -3.89
CA SER A 337 -19.55 -5.39 -5.31
C SER A 337 -20.67 -5.91 -6.20
N ALA A 338 -20.58 -5.62 -7.49
CA ALA A 338 -21.27 -6.39 -8.51
C ALA A 338 -20.95 -7.90 -8.35
N LYS A 339 -21.92 -8.78 -8.64
CA LYS A 339 -21.78 -10.25 -8.52
C LYS A 339 -20.54 -10.84 -9.20
N GLY A 340 -20.11 -10.25 -10.33
CA GLY A 340 -18.92 -10.70 -11.05
C GLY A 340 -17.58 -10.33 -10.41
N CYS A 341 -17.56 -9.50 -9.37
CA CYS A 341 -16.33 -8.96 -8.77
C CYS A 341 -16.12 -9.40 -7.32
N ILE A 342 -16.81 -10.45 -6.85
CA ILE A 342 -16.74 -10.90 -5.46
C ILE A 342 -15.32 -11.31 -5.02
N SER A 343 -14.45 -11.67 -5.97
CA SER A 343 -13.05 -12.01 -5.68
C SER A 343 -12.25 -10.83 -5.11
N GLU A 344 -12.70 -9.59 -5.33
CA GLU A 344 -12.07 -8.37 -4.79
C GLU A 344 -12.82 -7.83 -3.56
N ASN A 345 -13.87 -8.52 -3.11
CA ASN A 345 -14.51 -8.21 -1.84
C ASN A 345 -13.61 -8.59 -0.67
N ASN A 346 -13.80 -7.86 0.42
CA ASN A 346 -13.05 -8.06 1.64
C ASN A 346 -13.94 -7.70 2.82
N LEU A 347 -13.95 -8.55 3.83
CA LEU A 347 -14.49 -8.25 5.16
C LEU A 347 -13.32 -8.14 6.12
N TYR A 348 -12.97 -6.91 6.47
CA TYR A 348 -11.99 -6.63 7.51
C TYR A 348 -12.71 -6.39 8.82
N PHE A 349 -12.38 -7.14 9.85
CA PHE A 349 -12.96 -7.01 11.18
C PHE A 349 -11.83 -6.99 12.20
N ILE A 350 -11.39 -5.78 12.56
CA ILE A 350 -10.33 -5.49 13.55
C ILE A 350 -8.95 -6.03 13.15
N ASP A 351 -8.71 -7.32 13.33
CA ASP A 351 -7.47 -8.03 13.05
C ASP A 351 -7.71 -9.24 12.14
N HIS A 352 -8.97 -9.51 11.79
CA HIS A 352 -9.37 -10.58 10.87
C HIS A 352 -9.61 -9.99 9.49
N ASN A 353 -8.91 -10.52 8.49
CA ASN A 353 -9.08 -10.14 7.10
C ASN A 353 -9.63 -11.31 6.29
N ILE A 354 -10.90 -11.26 5.92
CA ILE A 354 -11.57 -12.31 5.14
C ILE A 354 -11.63 -11.84 3.69
N SER A 355 -10.70 -12.34 2.88
CA SER A 355 -10.59 -11.99 1.47
C SER A 355 -11.45 -12.88 0.58
N GLY A 356 -12.16 -12.28 -0.38
CA GLY A 356 -12.87 -12.99 -1.44
C GLY A 356 -11.98 -13.78 -2.40
N LYS A 357 -10.64 -13.59 -2.32
CA LYS A 357 -9.66 -14.40 -3.06
C LYS A 357 -9.47 -15.80 -2.46
N GLU A 358 -9.81 -15.94 -1.18
CA GLU A 358 -9.54 -17.15 -0.38
C GLU A 358 -10.82 -17.75 0.22
N HIS A 359 -11.90 -16.96 0.29
CA HIS A 359 -13.16 -17.33 0.92
C HIS A 359 -14.35 -17.03 0.01
N ASP A 360 -15.41 -17.82 0.13
CA ASP A 360 -16.66 -17.57 -0.59
C ASP A 360 -17.40 -16.35 0.01
N LEU A 361 -17.28 -15.22 -0.68
CA LEU A 361 -18.03 -13.99 -0.40
C LEU A 361 -19.14 -13.74 -1.44
N SER A 362 -19.69 -14.79 -2.06
CA SER A 362 -20.73 -14.68 -3.09
C SER A 362 -21.94 -13.86 -2.64
N LYS A 363 -22.34 -13.97 -1.38
CA LYS A 363 -23.45 -13.20 -0.77
C LYS A 363 -23.17 -11.70 -0.59
N PHE A 364 -21.91 -11.26 -0.72
CA PHE A 364 -21.54 -9.84 -0.76
C PHE A 364 -21.65 -9.26 -2.18
N GLY A 365 -21.92 -10.11 -3.17
CA GLY A 365 -22.21 -9.74 -4.56
C GLY A 365 -23.67 -9.33 -4.76
N THR A 366 -23.90 -8.09 -5.16
CA THR A 366 -25.21 -7.48 -5.39
C THR A 366 -25.32 -6.95 -6.82
N ASP A 367 -26.53 -6.66 -7.31
CA ASP A 367 -26.74 -5.98 -8.60
C ASP A 367 -27.05 -4.48 -8.46
N PHE A 368 -27.18 -3.98 -7.22
CA PHE A 368 -27.52 -2.60 -6.87
C PHE A 368 -28.73 -2.01 -7.63
N LYS A 369 -29.66 -2.85 -8.11
CA LYS A 369 -30.90 -2.36 -8.73
C LYS A 369 -31.76 -1.62 -7.71
N ASP A 370 -31.86 -2.20 -6.51
CA ASP A 370 -32.51 -1.63 -5.34
C ASP A 370 -31.50 -1.36 -4.22
N PHE A 371 -31.97 -0.75 -3.13
CA PHE A 371 -31.14 -0.59 -1.93
C PHE A 371 -30.85 -1.96 -1.30
N VAL A 372 -29.58 -2.18 -1.02
CA VAL A 372 -29.06 -3.40 -0.40
C VAL A 372 -29.04 -3.19 1.10
N LYS A 373 -29.73 -4.06 1.84
CA LYS A 373 -29.75 -4.02 3.30
C LYS A 373 -28.53 -4.75 3.84
N VAL A 374 -27.75 -4.07 4.65
CA VAL A 374 -26.57 -4.63 5.32
C VAL A 374 -26.79 -4.56 6.82
N ARG A 375 -26.64 -5.70 7.49
CA ARG A 375 -26.63 -5.79 8.95
C ARG A 375 -25.35 -6.48 9.40
N CYS A 376 -24.61 -5.86 10.30
CA CYS A 376 -23.44 -6.44 10.94
C CYS A 376 -23.65 -6.40 12.45
N GLU A 377 -23.63 -7.56 13.09
CA GLU A 377 -23.80 -7.68 14.54
C GLU A 377 -22.63 -8.42 15.15
N SER A 378 -22.14 -7.90 16.27
CA SER A 378 -21.20 -8.56 17.16
C SER A 378 -21.86 -8.61 18.53
N VAL A 379 -22.39 -9.78 18.89
CA VAL A 379 -23.18 -9.97 20.11
C VAL A 379 -22.89 -11.38 20.64
N ASN A 380 -22.72 -11.50 21.97
CA ASN A 380 -22.48 -12.78 22.65
C ASN A 380 -21.29 -13.59 22.06
N GLY A 381 -20.20 -12.89 21.73
CA GLY A 381 -18.97 -13.53 21.24
C GLY A 381 -19.06 -14.07 19.80
N LYS A 382 -20.06 -13.66 19.03
CA LYS A 382 -20.25 -14.04 17.62
C LYS A 382 -20.43 -12.81 16.75
N VAL A 383 -19.79 -12.83 15.59
CA VAL A 383 -19.99 -11.85 14.53
C VAL A 383 -20.85 -12.48 13.43
N LYS A 384 -21.89 -11.77 13.00
CA LYS A 384 -22.72 -12.15 11.85
C LYS A 384 -22.90 -10.96 10.92
N VAL A 385 -22.77 -11.22 9.63
CA VAL A 385 -23.04 -10.25 8.56
C VAL A 385 -24.20 -10.78 7.73
N PHE A 386 -25.21 -9.95 7.51
CA PHE A 386 -26.37 -10.23 6.69
C PHE A 386 -26.43 -9.26 5.52
N ILE A 387 -26.71 -9.79 4.34
CA ILE A 387 -26.95 -9.03 3.12
C ILE A 387 -28.36 -9.39 2.64
N ASP A 388 -29.23 -8.39 2.47
CA ASP A 388 -30.65 -8.55 2.13
C ASP A 388 -31.37 -9.57 3.02
N ASN A 389 -31.15 -9.46 4.33
CA ASN A 389 -31.68 -10.34 5.39
C ASN A 389 -31.21 -11.80 5.32
N GLN A 390 -30.27 -12.14 4.44
CA GLN A 390 -29.66 -13.46 4.39
C GLN A 390 -28.33 -13.47 5.13
N LEU A 391 -28.10 -14.46 5.98
CA LEU A 391 -26.81 -14.64 6.65
C LEU A 391 -25.72 -14.85 5.58
N ALA A 392 -24.82 -13.89 5.46
CA ALA A 392 -23.75 -13.84 4.47
C ALA A 392 -22.46 -14.45 5.02
N TYR A 393 -22.14 -14.19 6.28
CA TYR A 393 -20.94 -14.71 6.93
C TYR A 393 -21.12 -14.75 8.46
N GLU A 394 -20.51 -15.74 9.12
CA GLU A 394 -20.51 -15.88 10.59
C GLU A 394 -19.14 -16.39 11.07
N PHE A 395 -18.63 -15.82 12.14
CA PHE A 395 -17.38 -16.25 12.80
C PHE A 395 -17.38 -15.87 14.28
N PRO A 396 -16.58 -16.56 15.13
CA PRO A 396 -16.44 -16.19 16.53
C PRO A 396 -15.69 -14.86 16.69
N TYR A 397 -16.13 -14.04 17.64
CA TYR A 397 -15.38 -12.85 18.05
C TYR A 397 -14.17 -13.26 18.91
N ARG A 398 -12.97 -12.91 18.48
CA ARG A 398 -11.71 -13.19 19.20
C ARG A 398 -10.76 -11.99 19.29
N SER A 399 -11.17 -10.86 18.72
CA SER A 399 -10.36 -9.66 18.59
C SER A 399 -10.30 -8.84 19.89
N PRO A 400 -9.33 -7.94 20.04
CA PRO A 400 -9.36 -6.94 21.09
C PRO A 400 -10.60 -6.04 21.01
N ILE A 401 -11.20 -5.77 22.18
CA ILE A 401 -12.34 -4.87 22.28
C ILE A 401 -11.88 -3.45 22.00
N SER A 402 -12.54 -2.80 21.05
CA SER A 402 -12.31 -1.40 20.70
C SER A 402 -13.59 -0.60 20.75
N LYS A 403 -13.47 0.69 21.06
CA LYS A 403 -14.58 1.66 20.93
C LYS A 403 -14.87 1.96 19.46
N ILE A 404 -16.15 2.12 19.11
CA ILE A 404 -16.59 2.55 17.78
C ILE A 404 -16.69 4.08 17.76
N MET A 405 -15.97 4.71 16.84
CA MET A 405 -15.72 6.15 16.76
C MET A 405 -16.43 6.84 15.59
N GLY A 406 -17.12 6.07 14.75
CA GLY A 406 -17.82 6.64 13.61
C GLY A 406 -18.20 5.62 12.56
N ILE A 407 -18.90 6.12 11.55
CA ILE A 407 -19.29 5.35 10.36
C ILE A 407 -18.81 6.06 9.10
N THR A 408 -18.37 5.28 8.14
CA THR A 408 -18.00 5.74 6.80
C THR A 408 -18.72 4.92 5.74
N TYR A 409 -19.01 5.58 4.62
CA TYR A 409 -19.45 4.94 3.39
C TYR A 409 -18.53 5.38 2.26
N ARG A 410 -18.08 4.44 1.43
CA ARG A 410 -17.26 4.74 0.26
C ARG A 410 -17.86 4.09 -0.98
N PHE A 411 -17.95 4.85 -2.06
CA PHE A 411 -18.46 4.38 -3.33
C PHE A 411 -17.44 4.69 -4.42
N HIS A 412 -17.15 3.71 -5.26
CA HIS A 412 -16.50 3.99 -6.55
C HIS A 412 -17.55 4.62 -7.47
N GLY A 413 -17.40 5.92 -7.73
CA GLY A 413 -18.42 6.75 -8.39
C GLY A 413 -19.52 7.20 -7.44
N ALA A 414 -20.74 7.32 -7.94
CA ALA A 414 -21.89 7.80 -7.17
C ALA A 414 -22.58 6.67 -6.40
N GLY A 415 -23.10 7.00 -5.23
CA GLY A 415 -23.85 6.07 -4.39
C GLY A 415 -24.69 6.79 -3.35
N LEU A 416 -25.71 6.09 -2.87
CA LEU A 416 -26.73 6.57 -1.95
C LEU A 416 -26.79 5.70 -0.70
N VAL A 417 -27.06 6.33 0.42
CA VAL A 417 -27.41 5.69 1.70
C VAL A 417 -28.83 6.11 2.05
N ASP A 418 -29.68 5.14 2.34
CA ASP A 418 -31.09 5.37 2.70
C ASP A 418 -31.26 5.57 4.20
N ASN A 419 -30.56 4.77 5.00
CA ASN A 419 -30.63 4.86 6.45
C ASN A 419 -29.39 4.24 7.08
N VAL A 420 -29.18 4.59 8.35
CA VAL A 420 -28.19 3.97 9.20
C VAL A 420 -28.67 3.95 10.64
N LYS A 421 -28.43 2.84 11.32
CA LYS A 421 -28.77 2.63 12.72
C LYS A 421 -27.68 1.81 13.39
N ILE A 422 -27.19 2.29 14.53
CA ILE A 422 -26.27 1.59 15.41
C ILE A 422 -26.96 1.42 16.76
N THR A 423 -27.08 0.18 17.21
CA THR A 423 -27.63 -0.16 18.52
C THR A 423 -26.65 -1.03 19.31
N LYS A 424 -26.82 -1.07 20.63
CA LYS A 424 -26.21 -2.10 21.48
C LYS A 424 -26.96 -3.43 21.28
N GLY A 425 -26.37 -4.56 21.66
CA GLY A 425 -27.02 -5.88 21.56
C GLY A 425 -28.33 -6.01 22.36
N ASN A 426 -28.61 -5.10 23.29
CA ASN A 426 -29.88 -5.00 24.01
C ASN A 426 -30.94 -4.12 23.30
N GLY A 427 -30.67 -3.65 22.08
CA GLY A 427 -31.56 -2.80 21.29
C GLY A 427 -31.50 -1.31 21.60
N LYS A 428 -30.71 -0.85 22.58
CA LYS A 428 -30.56 0.60 22.86
C LYS A 428 -29.93 1.29 21.65
N ILE A 429 -30.65 2.27 21.10
CA ILE A 429 -30.17 3.08 19.98
C ILE A 429 -29.02 3.99 20.45
N VAL A 430 -27.91 3.94 19.72
CA VAL A 430 -26.73 4.77 19.93
C VAL A 430 -26.65 5.86 18.87
N PHE A 431 -26.96 5.50 17.62
CA PHE A 431 -26.99 6.43 16.50
C PHE A 431 -28.06 5.97 15.50
N GLU A 432 -28.78 6.92 14.92
CA GLU A 432 -29.77 6.66 13.88
C GLU A 432 -29.88 7.91 12.99
N ASP A 433 -29.90 7.70 11.67
CA ASP A 433 -30.13 8.76 10.70
C ASP A 433 -30.89 8.20 9.48
N ASN A 434 -32.07 8.76 9.22
CA ASN A 434 -32.93 8.43 8.07
C ASN A 434 -32.90 9.55 7.01
N PHE A 435 -32.01 10.54 7.17
CA PHE A 435 -31.75 11.62 6.21
C PHE A 435 -32.98 12.45 5.79
N SER A 436 -34.07 12.44 6.57
CA SER A 436 -35.35 13.07 6.22
C SER A 436 -35.38 14.59 6.39
N ARG A 437 -34.23 15.26 6.31
CA ARG A 437 -34.04 16.69 6.60
C ARG A 437 -33.66 17.49 5.38
#